data_AF-A0A8J4TRB5-F1
#
_entry.id   AF-A0A8J4TRB5-F1
#
_cell.length_a   1.000
_cell.length_b   1.000
_cell.length_c   1.000
_cell.angle_alpha   90.00
_cell.angle_beta   90.00
_cell.angle_gamma   90.00
#
_symmetry.space_group_name_H-M   'P 1'
#
loop_
_entity.id
_entity.type
_entity.pdbx_description
1 polymer ?
#
loop_
_entity_poly.entity_id
_entity_poly.type
_entity_poly.pdbx_seq_one_letter_code
_entity_poly.pdbx_strand_id
1 'polypeptide(L)'
;AGFHPEGTKHCRVTAVCLALLCVLLLTGIMVLWINFNNINKENDQLQASYNNLTLEKDQLLTIYNNLTVERDQLQTSYNNLIIERDQLQKLKYDLQTQVTNLDKVINEGWILYISSMYYISTEKKNWTESRNDCRERGADLVIINSREEQEFIHKHSGQVWIGLNDISVEGDWKWVDNTPVTSG
;
A
#
# COMPACT_ATOMS: atom_id res chain seq x y z
N ALA A 1 -102.04 -18.60 -70.93
CA ALA A 1 -101.64 -18.69 -69.51
C ALA A 1 -100.16 -18.39 -69.41
N GLY A 2 -99.82 -17.19 -68.95
CA GLY A 2 -98.43 -16.77 -68.80
C GLY A 2 -97.80 -17.40 -67.56
N PHE A 3 -96.54 -17.80 -67.70
CA PHE A 3 -95.60 -17.88 -66.59
C PHE A 3 -94.35 -17.10 -67.00
N HIS A 4 -94.18 -15.94 -66.39
CA HIS A 4 -93.13 -14.94 -66.63
C HIS A 4 -91.75 -15.48 -66.18
N PRO A 5 -90.65 -15.26 -66.93
CA PRO A 5 -89.30 -15.59 -66.47
C PRO A 5 -88.62 -14.35 -65.87
N GLU A 6 -88.95 -13.97 -64.63
CA GLU A 6 -88.30 -12.83 -63.94
C GLU A 6 -87.34 -13.23 -62.80
N GLY A 7 -87.35 -14.49 -62.35
CA GLY A 7 -86.53 -14.95 -61.22
C GLY A 7 -85.05 -15.25 -61.51
N THR A 8 -84.65 -15.39 -62.78
CA THR A 8 -83.33 -15.95 -63.16
C THR A 8 -82.23 -14.91 -63.36
N LYS A 9 -82.54 -13.65 -63.69
CA LYS A 9 -81.53 -12.59 -63.92
C LYS A 9 -81.07 -11.94 -62.60
N HIS A 10 -82.00 -11.68 -61.68
CA HIS A 10 -81.70 -11.12 -60.37
C HIS A 10 -80.86 -12.08 -59.51
N CYS A 11 -81.14 -13.39 -59.56
CA CYS A 11 -80.37 -14.42 -58.85
C CYS A 11 -78.91 -14.53 -59.35
N ARG A 12 -78.65 -14.29 -60.64
CA ARG A 12 -77.29 -14.30 -61.20
C ARG A 12 -76.46 -13.09 -60.76
N VAL A 13 -77.08 -11.90 -60.72
CA VAL A 13 -76.39 -10.66 -60.27
C VAL A 13 -76.05 -10.73 -58.78
N THR A 14 -76.99 -11.20 -57.93
CA THR A 14 -76.71 -11.37 -56.50
C THR A 14 -75.63 -12.42 -56.24
N ALA A 15 -75.61 -13.53 -56.98
CA ALA A 15 -74.56 -14.53 -56.90
C ALA A 15 -73.17 -13.98 -57.29
N VAL A 16 -73.09 -13.16 -58.36
CA VAL A 16 -71.84 -12.51 -58.78
C VAL A 16 -71.36 -11.50 -57.73
N CYS A 17 -72.26 -10.68 -57.16
CA CYS A 17 -71.92 -9.75 -56.09
C CYS A 17 -71.45 -10.46 -54.83
N LEU A 18 -72.12 -11.55 -54.42
CA LEU A 18 -71.71 -12.36 -53.28
C LEU A 18 -70.34 -12.99 -53.51
N ALA A 19 -70.08 -13.54 -54.70
CA ALA A 19 -68.79 -14.11 -55.05
C ALA A 19 -67.67 -13.07 -55.00
N LEU A 20 -67.90 -11.87 -55.54
CA LEU A 20 -66.93 -10.77 -55.48
C LEU A 20 -66.67 -10.32 -54.03
N LEU A 21 -67.71 -10.21 -53.20
CA LEU A 21 -67.55 -9.90 -51.78
C LEU A 21 -66.75 -10.99 -51.05
N CYS A 22 -67.03 -12.26 -51.32
CA CYS A 22 -66.26 -13.37 -50.75
C CYS A 22 -64.79 -13.31 -51.17
N VAL A 23 -64.50 -13.03 -52.45
CA VAL A 23 -63.12 -12.87 -52.92
C VAL A 23 -62.42 -11.70 -52.21
N LEU A 24 -63.07 -10.55 -52.09
CA LEU A 24 -62.52 -9.39 -51.37
C LEU A 24 -62.25 -9.71 -49.90
N LEU A 25 -63.19 -10.36 -49.21
CA LEU A 25 -63.02 -10.80 -47.82
C LEU A 25 -61.86 -11.79 -47.66
N LEU A 26 -61.75 -12.77 -48.55
CA LEU A 26 -60.65 -13.75 -48.54
C LEU A 26 -59.29 -13.07 -48.76
N THR A 27 -59.22 -12.11 -49.70
CA THR A 27 -57.98 -11.34 -49.91
C THR A 27 -57.61 -10.50 -48.69
N GLY A 28 -58.59 -9.86 -48.04
CA GLY A 28 -58.37 -9.10 -46.81
C GLY A 28 -57.86 -9.98 -45.66
N ILE A 29 -58.46 -11.16 -45.47
CA ILE A 29 -58.04 -12.14 -44.45
C ILE A 29 -56.62 -12.64 -44.73
N MET A 30 -56.29 -12.94 -45.99
CA MET A 30 -54.96 -13.41 -46.37
C MET A 30 -53.88 -12.35 -46.09
N VAL A 31 -54.15 -11.09 -46.43
CA VAL A 31 -53.23 -9.97 -46.13
C VAL A 31 -53.04 -9.79 -44.63
N LEU A 32 -54.13 -9.82 -43.85
CA LEU A 32 -54.07 -9.72 -42.39
C LEU A 32 -53.25 -10.85 -41.77
N TRP A 33 -53.41 -12.09 -42.26
CA TRP A 33 -52.66 -13.25 -41.78
C TRP A 33 -51.15 -13.12 -42.05
N ILE A 34 -50.76 -12.67 -43.25
CA ILE A 34 -49.35 -12.41 -43.58
C ILE A 34 -48.77 -11.33 -42.66
N ASN A 35 -49.49 -10.23 -42.46
CA ASN A 35 -49.05 -9.15 -41.58
C ASN A 35 -48.91 -9.62 -40.12
N PHE A 36 -49.87 -10.40 -39.62
CA PHE A 36 -49.81 -10.99 -38.28
C PHE A 36 -48.58 -11.88 -38.08
N ASN A 37 -48.28 -12.75 -39.06
CA ASN A 37 -47.08 -13.59 -39.01
C ASN A 37 -45.79 -12.78 -39.05
N ASN A 38 -45.75 -11.70 -39.85
CA ASN A 38 -44.59 -10.82 -39.90
C ASN A 38 -44.37 -10.12 -38.54
N ILE A 39 -45.43 -9.56 -37.94
CA ILE A 39 -45.38 -8.94 -36.62
C ILE A 39 -44.91 -9.92 -35.54
N ASN A 40 -45.42 -11.16 -35.55
CA ASN A 40 -44.97 -12.17 -34.59
C ASN A 40 -43.48 -12.47 -34.73
N LYS A 41 -42.97 -12.57 -35.95
CA LYS A 41 -41.54 -12.76 -36.20
C LYS A 41 -40.70 -11.58 -35.69
N GLU A 42 -41.15 -10.36 -35.92
CA GLU A 42 -40.48 -9.15 -35.41
C GLU A 42 -40.49 -9.12 -33.87
N ASN A 43 -41.60 -9.54 -33.24
CA ASN A 43 -41.69 -9.66 -31.78
C ASN A 43 -40.74 -10.72 -31.22
N ASP A 44 -40.62 -11.89 -31.87
CA ASP A 44 -39.70 -12.95 -31.47
C ASP A 44 -38.24 -12.48 -31.55
N GLN A 45 -37.90 -11.74 -32.62
CA GLN A 45 -36.58 -11.11 -32.77
C GLN A 45 -36.32 -10.07 -31.68
N LEU A 46 -37.31 -9.22 -31.39
CA LEU A 46 -37.19 -8.21 -30.34
C LEU A 46 -37.03 -8.86 -28.97
N GLN A 47 -37.76 -9.94 -28.68
CA GLN A 47 -37.65 -10.69 -27.44
C GLN A 47 -36.26 -11.31 -27.27
N ALA A 48 -35.70 -11.91 -28.34
CA ALA A 48 -34.34 -12.45 -28.32
C ALA A 48 -33.31 -11.35 -28.04
N SER A 49 -33.45 -10.19 -28.68
CA SER A 49 -32.58 -9.03 -28.43
C SER A 49 -32.70 -8.51 -27.00
N TYR A 50 -33.92 -8.45 -26.45
CA TYR A 50 -34.16 -8.01 -25.06
C TYR A 50 -33.50 -8.96 -24.04
N ASN A 51 -33.64 -10.26 -24.26
CA ASN A 51 -33.01 -11.27 -23.41
C ASN A 51 -31.47 -11.18 -23.47
N ASN A 52 -30.90 -10.99 -24.67
CA ASN A 52 -29.46 -10.82 -24.82
C ASN A 52 -28.96 -9.57 -24.10
N LEU A 53 -29.66 -8.44 -24.24
CA LEU A 53 -29.31 -7.20 -23.55
C LEU A 53 -29.40 -7.33 -22.02
N THR A 54 -30.38 -8.09 -21.52
CA THR A 54 -30.50 -8.38 -20.08
C THR A 54 -29.29 -9.16 -19.58
N LEU A 55 -28.83 -10.16 -20.35
CA LEU A 55 -27.63 -10.92 -20.01
C LEU A 55 -26.36 -10.06 -20.01
N GLU A 56 -26.17 -9.22 -21.03
CA GLU A 56 -25.03 -8.28 -21.09
C GLU A 56 -25.02 -7.32 -19.90
N LYS A 57 -26.20 -6.83 -19.48
CA LYS A 57 -26.35 -5.98 -18.30
C LYS A 57 -25.92 -6.70 -17.02
N ASP A 58 -26.33 -7.97 -16.84
CA ASP A 58 -25.98 -8.75 -15.66
C ASP A 58 -24.48 -9.09 -15.60
N GLN A 59 -23.87 -9.35 -16.77
CA GLN A 59 -22.43 -9.52 -16.90
C GLN A 59 -21.69 -8.23 -16.52
N LEU A 60 -22.13 -7.08 -17.04
CA LEU A 60 -21.53 -5.78 -16.73
C LEU A 60 -21.65 -5.45 -15.23
N LEU A 61 -22.80 -5.76 -14.62
CA LEU A 61 -23.01 -5.59 -13.18
C LEU A 61 -22.01 -6.42 -12.37
N THR A 62 -21.76 -7.67 -12.78
CA THR A 62 -20.78 -8.54 -12.13
C THR A 62 -19.37 -7.96 -12.21
N ILE A 63 -18.96 -7.49 -13.40
CA ILE A 63 -17.66 -6.86 -13.62
C ILE A 63 -17.53 -5.59 -12.76
N TYR A 64 -18.55 -4.76 -12.72
CA TYR A 64 -18.56 -3.53 -11.92
C TYR A 64 -18.36 -3.80 -10.42
N ASN A 65 -19.02 -4.83 -9.89
CA ASN A 65 -18.86 -5.21 -8.48
C ASN A 65 -17.44 -5.73 -8.20
N ASN A 66 -16.89 -6.57 -9.07
CA ASN A 66 -15.52 -7.06 -8.93
C ASN A 66 -14.51 -5.90 -8.96
N LEU A 67 -14.65 -4.96 -9.90
CA LEU A 67 -13.80 -3.77 -9.97
C LEU A 67 -13.92 -2.89 -8.72
N THR A 68 -15.11 -2.81 -8.12
CA THR A 68 -15.33 -2.08 -6.87
C THR A 68 -14.54 -2.72 -5.73
N VAL A 69 -14.56 -4.05 -5.63
CA VAL A 69 -13.77 -4.79 -4.63
C VAL A 69 -12.26 -4.57 -4.85
N GLU A 70 -11.77 -4.67 -6.09
CA GLU A 70 -10.35 -4.43 -6.40
C GLU A 70 -9.92 -3.00 -6.04
N ARG A 71 -10.77 -2.01 -6.34
CA ARG A 71 -10.53 -0.61 -5.94
C ARG A 71 -10.39 -0.48 -4.43
N ASP A 72 -11.31 -1.08 -3.67
CA ASP A 72 -11.33 -0.97 -2.21
C ASP A 72 -10.10 -1.67 -1.60
N GLN A 73 -9.71 -2.83 -2.14
CA GLN A 73 -8.47 -3.51 -1.76
C GLN A 73 -7.23 -2.65 -2.02
N LEU A 74 -7.15 -2.04 -3.21
CA LEU A 74 -6.04 -1.15 -3.56
C LEU A 74 -6.01 0.08 -2.66
N GLN A 75 -7.17 0.63 -2.30
CA GLN A 75 -7.29 1.74 -1.37
C GLN A 75 -6.76 1.38 0.02
N THR A 76 -7.08 0.18 0.52
CA THR A 76 -6.52 -0.32 1.80
C THR A 76 -5.00 -0.44 1.71
N SER A 77 -4.47 -1.04 0.63
CA SER A 77 -3.02 -1.16 0.43
C SER A 77 -2.33 0.21 0.38
N TYR A 78 -2.90 1.18 -0.33
CA TYR A 78 -2.40 2.55 -0.40
C TYR A 78 -2.35 3.23 0.98
N ASN A 79 -3.41 3.08 1.79
CA ASN A 79 -3.45 3.64 3.14
C ASN A 79 -2.37 3.02 4.05
N ASN A 80 -2.14 1.71 3.94
CA ASN A 80 -1.07 1.05 4.69
C ASN A 80 0.32 1.58 4.29
N LEU A 81 0.56 1.78 2.99
CA LEU A 81 1.81 2.35 2.50
C LEU A 81 2.05 3.79 2.99
N ILE A 82 0.99 4.59 3.14
CA ILE A 82 1.09 5.92 3.76
C ILE A 82 1.59 5.80 5.20
N ILE A 83 1.05 4.86 5.97
CA ILE A 83 1.45 4.65 7.37
C ILE A 83 2.93 4.24 7.45
N GLU A 84 3.35 3.27 6.63
CA GLU A 84 4.76 2.83 6.57
C GLU A 84 5.70 3.98 6.18
N ARG A 85 5.31 4.76 5.16
CA ARG A 85 6.06 5.95 4.73
C ARG A 85 6.23 6.94 5.89
N ASP A 86 5.17 7.25 6.62
CA ASP A 86 5.19 8.22 7.71
C ASP A 86 6.07 7.74 8.88
N GLN A 87 6.05 6.44 9.18
CA GLN A 87 6.95 5.82 10.16
C GLN A 87 8.42 5.92 9.72
N LEU A 88 8.73 5.63 8.46
CA LEU A 88 10.09 5.74 7.93
C LEU A 88 10.58 7.19 7.92
N GLN A 89 9.70 8.15 7.63
CA GLN A 89 10.03 9.57 7.69
C GLN A 89 10.37 10.01 9.11
N LYS A 90 9.63 9.55 10.11
CA LYS A 90 9.93 9.83 11.52
C LYS A 90 11.29 9.24 11.91
N LEU A 91 11.53 7.97 11.59
CA LEU A 91 12.81 7.31 11.89
C LEU A 91 13.98 8.05 11.23
N LYS A 92 13.82 8.49 9.98
CA LYS A 92 14.82 9.29 9.27
C LYS A 92 15.12 10.59 10.00
N TYR A 93 14.09 11.30 10.47
CA TYR A 93 14.26 12.55 11.21
C TYR A 93 14.99 12.33 12.55
N ASP A 94 14.62 11.29 13.28
CA ASP A 94 15.26 10.94 14.56
C ASP A 94 16.74 10.57 14.35
N LEU A 95 17.04 9.80 13.30
CA LEU A 95 18.42 9.44 12.94
C LEU A 95 19.22 10.68 12.51
N GLN A 96 18.62 11.58 11.72
CA GLN A 96 19.27 12.82 11.30
C GLN A 96 19.62 13.71 12.50
N THR A 97 18.74 13.74 13.51
CA THR A 97 18.98 14.46 14.76
C THR A 97 20.13 13.84 15.55
N GLN A 98 20.18 12.51 15.65
CA GLN A 98 21.30 11.80 16.28
C GLN A 98 22.64 12.06 15.58
N VAL A 99 22.66 12.02 14.24
CA VAL A 99 23.85 12.35 13.45
C VAL A 99 24.32 13.78 13.73
N THR A 100 23.40 14.75 13.74
CA THR A 100 23.74 16.16 14.01
C THR A 100 24.29 16.35 15.43
N ASN A 101 23.74 15.65 16.42
CA ASN A 101 24.26 15.68 17.79
C ASN A 101 25.64 15.04 17.90
N LEU A 102 25.86 13.94 17.19
CA LEU A 102 27.17 13.29 17.13
C LEU A 102 28.22 14.21 16.47
N ASP A 103 27.86 14.85 15.36
CA ASP A 103 28.73 15.83 14.69
C ASP A 103 29.11 16.98 15.64
N LYS A 104 28.16 17.45 16.46
CA LYS A 104 28.43 18.46 17.49
C LYS A 104 29.46 17.97 18.52
N VAL A 105 29.26 16.77 19.06
CA VAL A 105 30.16 16.18 20.06
C VAL A 105 31.56 15.96 19.48
N ILE A 106 31.66 15.52 18.23
CA ILE A 106 32.95 15.37 17.52
C ILE A 106 33.63 16.74 17.34
N ASN A 107 32.87 17.78 16.98
CA ASN A 107 33.41 19.14 16.87
C ASN A 107 33.89 19.72 18.22
N GLU A 108 33.39 19.21 19.35
CA GLU A 108 33.87 19.55 20.70
C GLU A 108 35.15 18.78 21.09
N GLY A 109 35.69 17.95 20.20
CA GLY A 109 36.96 17.25 20.39
C GLY A 109 36.84 15.82 20.92
N TRP A 110 35.63 15.25 20.96
CA TRP A 110 35.42 13.85 21.30
C TRP A 110 35.65 12.94 20.09
N ILE A 111 36.15 11.72 20.34
CA ILE A 111 36.48 10.73 19.33
C ILE A 111 35.54 9.53 19.50
N LEU A 112 34.81 9.17 18.45
CA LEU A 112 33.98 7.96 18.44
C LEU A 112 34.81 6.77 17.98
N TYR A 113 34.89 5.75 18.83
CA TYR A 113 35.49 4.48 18.46
C TYR A 113 34.58 3.32 18.88
N ILE A 114 34.22 2.50 17.89
CA ILE A 114 33.27 1.38 17.97
C ILE A 114 31.87 1.81 18.45
N SER A 115 31.70 2.00 19.76
CA SER A 115 30.43 2.36 20.39
C SER A 115 30.62 3.25 21.63
N SER A 116 31.82 3.78 21.82
CA SER A 116 32.20 4.59 22.99
C SER A 116 32.81 5.92 22.55
N MET A 117 32.59 6.95 23.35
CA MET A 117 33.11 8.30 23.13
C MET A 117 34.32 8.53 24.02
N TYR A 118 35.43 8.99 23.43
CA TYR A 118 36.69 9.22 24.11
C TYR A 118 37.07 10.70 24.01
N TYR A 119 37.59 11.25 25.10
CA TYR A 119 38.14 12.60 25.11
C TYR A 119 39.60 12.53 25.56
N ILE A 120 40.50 13.07 24.74
CA ILE A 120 41.91 13.14 25.08
C ILE A 120 42.21 14.58 25.50
N SER A 121 42.43 14.79 26.79
CA SER A 121 42.72 16.12 27.33
C SER A 121 44.01 16.68 26.77
N THR A 122 44.00 17.98 26.44
CA THR A 122 45.21 18.74 26.07
C THR A 122 45.97 19.27 27.30
N GLU A 123 45.36 19.18 28.49
CA GLU A 123 45.93 19.66 29.74
C GLU A 123 46.60 18.53 30.53
N LYS A 124 47.73 18.82 31.15
CA LYS A 124 48.40 17.88 32.07
C LYS A 124 47.90 18.11 33.49
N LYS A 125 47.28 17.09 34.06
CA LYS A 125 46.75 17.05 35.43
C LYS A 125 47.29 15.82 36.15
N ASN A 126 47.22 15.78 37.49
CA ASN A 126 47.47 14.51 38.20
C ASN A 126 46.28 13.54 38.01
N TRP A 127 46.41 12.28 38.45
CA TRP A 127 45.37 11.27 38.23
C TRP A 127 44.01 11.67 38.81
N THR A 128 44.00 12.16 40.05
CA THR A 128 42.77 12.56 40.76
C THR A 128 42.09 13.75 40.07
N GLU A 129 42.87 14.78 39.70
CA GLU A 129 42.36 15.93 38.96
C GLU A 129 41.86 15.55 37.56
N SER A 130 42.54 14.63 36.88
CA SER A 130 42.13 14.13 35.57
C SER A 130 40.80 13.38 35.65
N ARG A 131 40.63 12.56 36.68
CA ARG A 131 39.37 11.86 36.94
C ARG A 131 38.22 12.83 37.21
N ASN A 132 38.48 13.86 38.02
CA ASN A 132 37.49 14.90 38.29
C ASN A 132 37.10 15.66 37.00
N ASP A 133 38.08 16.00 36.15
CA ASP A 133 37.82 16.62 34.83
C ASP A 133 36.94 15.75 33.93
N CYS A 134 37.23 14.44 33.84
CA CYS A 134 36.38 13.51 33.09
C CYS A 134 34.94 13.49 33.63
N ARG A 135 34.77 13.50 34.96
CA ARG A 135 33.46 13.50 35.62
C ARG A 135 32.68 14.78 35.44
N GLU A 136 33.33 15.93 35.48
CA GLU A 136 32.73 17.23 35.17
C GLU A 136 32.20 17.28 33.72
N ARG A 137 32.79 16.50 32.82
CA ARG A 137 32.35 16.32 31.43
C ARG A 137 31.30 15.21 31.24
N GLY A 138 30.85 14.57 32.32
CA GLY A 138 29.88 13.48 32.25
C GLY A 138 30.45 12.12 31.84
N ALA A 139 31.77 11.92 31.95
CA ALA A 139 32.48 10.67 31.70
C ALA A 139 33.28 10.21 32.94
N ASP A 140 34.14 9.20 32.81
CA ASP A 140 35.15 8.84 33.82
C ASP A 140 36.45 8.45 33.06
N LEU A 141 37.57 8.28 33.76
CA LEU A 141 38.80 7.80 33.12
C LEU A 141 38.58 6.43 32.48
N VAL A 142 39.18 6.21 31.31
CA VAL A 142 38.91 5.02 30.48
C VAL A 142 39.27 3.72 31.22
N ILE A 143 38.34 2.76 31.18
CA ILE A 143 38.57 1.35 31.51
C ILE A 143 38.81 0.63 30.19
N ILE A 144 39.94 -0.06 30.08
CA ILE A 144 40.32 -0.75 28.85
C ILE A 144 39.86 -2.20 28.93
N ASN A 145 38.91 -2.57 28.07
CA ASN A 145 38.23 -3.87 28.10
C ASN A 145 38.66 -4.82 26.98
N SER A 146 39.49 -4.36 26.04
CA SER A 146 39.94 -5.17 24.89
C SER A 146 41.33 -4.77 24.42
N ARG A 147 42.00 -5.69 23.71
CA ARG A 147 43.29 -5.40 23.06
C ARG A 147 43.12 -4.31 22.00
N GLU A 148 42.01 -4.33 21.28
CA GLU A 148 41.69 -3.37 20.23
C GLU A 148 41.54 -1.95 20.81
N GLU A 149 40.88 -1.82 21.96
CA GLU A 149 40.78 -0.55 22.69
C GLU A 149 42.15 -0.09 23.21
N GLN A 150 42.96 -1.01 23.76
CA GLN A 150 44.34 -0.69 24.17
C GLN A 150 45.17 -0.13 23.01
N GLU A 151 45.12 -0.79 21.84
CA GLU A 151 45.83 -0.36 20.63
C GLU A 151 45.30 0.99 20.11
N PHE A 152 43.98 1.19 20.14
CA PHE A 152 43.36 2.46 19.80
C PHE A 152 43.88 3.61 20.66
N ILE A 153 43.85 3.46 21.99
CA ILE A 153 44.36 4.48 22.92
C ILE A 153 45.85 4.73 22.68
N HIS A 154 46.65 3.68 22.57
CA HIS A 154 48.10 3.80 22.36
C HIS A 154 48.46 4.55 21.06
N LYS A 155 47.70 4.33 19.99
CA LYS A 155 47.95 4.97 18.69
C LYS A 155 47.54 6.45 18.65
N HIS A 156 46.49 6.82 19.38
CA HIS A 156 45.88 8.16 19.31
C HIS A 156 46.29 9.07 20.46
N SER A 157 46.96 8.55 21.47
CA SER A 157 47.35 9.30 22.66
C SER A 157 48.82 9.08 23.02
N GLY A 158 49.43 10.12 23.63
CA GLY A 158 50.77 10.01 24.21
C GLY A 158 50.71 9.39 25.61
N GLN A 159 51.49 9.93 26.54
CA GLN A 159 51.32 9.59 27.96
C GLN A 159 50.03 10.24 28.49
N VAL A 160 49.02 9.41 28.75
CA VAL A 160 47.71 9.83 29.26
C VAL A 160 47.34 9.03 30.52
N TRP A 161 46.55 9.62 31.39
CA TRP A 161 45.94 8.90 32.51
C TRP A 161 44.80 8.03 32.02
N ILE A 162 44.76 6.80 32.54
CA ILE A 162 43.66 5.85 32.37
C ILE A 162 43.04 5.54 33.73
N GLY A 163 41.92 4.82 33.74
CA GLY A 163 41.15 4.52 34.95
C GLY A 163 41.81 3.52 35.90
N LEU A 164 43.07 3.12 35.68
CA LEU A 164 43.76 2.13 36.48
C LEU A 164 44.55 2.80 37.62
N ASN A 165 44.40 2.32 38.85
CA ASN A 165 45.06 2.86 40.05
C ASN A 165 45.20 1.81 41.16
N ASP A 166 46.10 2.04 42.11
CA ASP A 166 46.31 1.23 43.33
C ASP A 166 46.30 2.10 44.61
N ILE A 167 45.64 3.27 44.55
CA ILE A 167 45.61 4.28 45.63
C ILE A 167 45.08 3.72 46.96
N SER A 168 44.22 2.70 46.90
CA SER A 168 43.64 2.08 48.11
C SER A 168 44.62 1.15 48.82
N VAL A 169 45.35 0.34 48.05
CA VAL A 169 46.30 -0.67 48.54
C VAL A 169 47.39 -0.82 47.49
N GLU A 170 48.62 -0.44 47.84
CA GLU A 170 49.80 -0.53 46.96
C GLU A 170 49.93 -1.95 46.38
N GLY A 171 50.04 -2.04 45.05
CA GLY A 171 50.13 -3.31 44.32
C GLY A 171 48.80 -4.01 44.02
N ASP A 172 47.68 -3.55 44.57
CA ASP A 172 46.32 -4.03 44.25
C ASP A 172 45.64 -3.11 43.23
N TRP A 173 45.99 -3.29 41.96
CA TRP A 173 45.50 -2.47 40.85
C TRP A 173 44.02 -2.70 40.54
N LYS A 174 43.26 -1.60 40.52
CA LYS A 174 41.82 -1.56 40.24
C LYS A 174 41.47 -0.49 39.23
N TRP A 175 40.44 -0.77 38.45
CA TRP A 175 39.80 0.20 37.60
C TRP A 175 38.94 1.18 38.40
N VAL A 176 38.55 2.29 37.79
CA VAL A 176 37.72 3.34 38.41
C VAL A 176 36.34 2.85 38.87
N ASP A 177 35.86 1.72 38.36
CA ASP A 177 34.63 1.03 38.77
C ASP A 177 34.82 -0.01 39.90
N ASN A 178 36.05 -0.11 40.42
CA ASN A 178 36.51 -1.07 41.44
C ASN A 178 36.67 -2.52 40.96
N THR A 179 36.61 -2.77 39.65
CA THR A 179 36.97 -4.09 39.12
C THR A 179 38.49 -4.30 39.16
N PRO A 180 38.97 -5.53 39.45
CA PRO A 180 40.40 -5.83 39.43
C PRO A 180 40.93 -5.84 38.00
N VAL A 181 42.23 -5.58 37.82
CA VAL A 181 42.88 -5.80 36.53
C VAL A 181 42.90 -7.30 36.21
N THR A 182 42.32 -7.69 35.08
CA THR A 182 42.39 -9.07 34.59
C THR A 182 43.71 -9.25 33.85
N SER A 183 44.52 -10.23 34.26
CA SER A 183 45.66 -10.69 33.47
C SER A 183 45.12 -11.47 32.27
N GLY A 184 45.05 -10.81 31.12
CA GLY A 184 44.79 -11.41 29.81
C GLY A 184 46.04 -12.02 29.20
#